data_AF-A0AAD7U882-F1
#
_entry.id   AF-A0AAD7U882-F1
#
_cell.length_a   1.000
_cell.length_b   1.000
_cell.length_c   1.000
_cell.angle_alpha   90.00
_cell.angle_beta   90.00
_cell.angle_gamma   90.00
#
_symmetry.space_group_name_H-M   'P 1'
#
loop_
_entity.id
_entity.type
_entity.pdbx_description
1 polymer ?
#
loop_
_entity_poly.entity_id
_entity_poly.type
_entity_poly.pdbx_seq_one_letter_code
_entity_poly.pdbx_strand_id
1 'polypeptide(L)'
;MGVALAWPSSIQLESMHVVRPADRLPAPPRVDDGFFRRIWNHFVSPRPFDTWHEALRKQNTLVVASFEDFCVAVYHMPCLFGSIPKEQVMVIHATLAANAARDLAGGKPYVLAGDFNIKPFDQAYALLTSGSIQNDEYLPPPYADFEPTIQEPLVSAYKACLGAEPDFTNFAFTKYNKDCFIETLDYIFCSPHWHVQDVKRLKSKAHVDLDKPYPDQHEPSDHVLLAADLALKKS
;
A
#
# COMPACT_ATOMS: atom_id res chain seq x y z
N MET A 1 7.57 -9.65 -2.41
CA MET A 1 6.36 -10.33 -1.90
C MET A 1 5.41 -10.43 -3.07
N GLY A 2 4.82 -11.60 -3.28
CA GLY A 2 3.90 -11.83 -4.39
C GLY A 2 2.49 -11.39 -4.02
N VAL A 3 1.73 -10.94 -5.01
CA VAL A 3 0.29 -10.75 -4.91
C VAL A 3 -0.38 -11.66 -5.93
N ALA A 4 -1.62 -12.06 -5.66
CA ALA A 4 -2.41 -12.90 -6.55
C ALA A 4 -3.83 -12.36 -6.64
N LEU A 5 -4.46 -12.60 -7.79
CA LEU A 5 -5.88 -12.34 -8.01
C LEU A 5 -6.58 -13.64 -8.38
N ALA A 6 -7.78 -13.81 -7.85
CA ALA A 6 -8.71 -14.85 -8.23
C ALA A 6 -10.09 -14.21 -8.45
N TRP A 7 -10.81 -14.71 -9.45
CA TRP A 7 -12.16 -14.26 -9.77
C TRP A 7 -13.01 -15.45 -10.25
N PRO A 8 -14.35 -15.36 -10.19
CA PRO A 8 -15.23 -16.41 -10.70
C PRO A 8 -15.03 -16.65 -12.20
N SER A 9 -15.12 -17.91 -12.64
CA SER A 9 -15.01 -18.27 -14.06
C SER A 9 -16.11 -17.68 -14.95
N SER A 10 -17.18 -17.16 -14.35
CA SER A 10 -18.26 -16.45 -15.03
C SER A 10 -17.91 -15.01 -15.40
N ILE A 11 -16.82 -14.44 -14.87
CA ILE A 11 -16.35 -13.09 -15.20
C ILE A 11 -15.19 -13.21 -16.17
N GLN A 12 -15.32 -12.56 -17.33
CA GLN A 12 -14.29 -12.58 -18.37
C GLN A 12 -13.25 -11.50 -18.12
N LEU A 13 -11.97 -11.93 -18.07
CA LEU A 13 -10.83 -11.03 -18.04
C LEU A 13 -10.63 -10.39 -19.41
N GLU A 14 -10.51 -9.06 -19.47
CA GLU A 14 -10.16 -8.34 -20.70
C GLU A 14 -8.64 -8.19 -20.84
N SER A 15 -7.99 -7.76 -19.76
CA SER A 15 -6.54 -7.58 -19.72
C SER A 15 -6.00 -7.75 -18.31
N MET A 16 -4.71 -8.09 -18.21
CA MET A 16 -4.00 -8.12 -16.94
C MET A 16 -2.61 -7.51 -17.10
N HIS A 17 -2.27 -6.61 -16.19
CA HIS A 17 -0.98 -5.93 -16.14
C HIS A 17 -0.27 -6.30 -14.84
N VAL A 18 1.01 -6.67 -14.96
CA VAL A 18 1.90 -6.93 -13.83
C VAL A 18 3.03 -5.92 -13.93
N VAL A 19 3.04 -4.94 -13.04
CA VAL A 19 3.97 -3.80 -13.13
C VAL A 19 4.69 -3.59 -11.81
N ARG A 20 5.95 -3.14 -11.88
CA ARG A 20 6.65 -2.59 -10.72
C ARG A 20 6.37 -1.08 -10.71
N PRO A 21 5.65 -0.52 -9.72
CA PRO A 21 5.30 0.91 -9.74
C PRO A 21 6.51 1.85 -9.87
N ALA A 22 7.66 1.45 -9.31
CA ALA A 22 8.92 2.19 -9.41
C ALA A 22 9.48 2.32 -10.84
N ASP A 23 9.07 1.48 -11.80
CA ASP A 23 9.51 1.58 -13.21
C ASP A 23 8.93 2.79 -13.95
N ARG A 24 7.95 3.46 -13.35
CA ARG A 24 7.37 4.71 -13.87
C ARG A 24 8.27 5.92 -13.61
N LEU A 25 9.31 5.77 -12.79
CA LEU A 25 10.28 6.82 -12.50
C LEU A 25 11.49 6.70 -13.42
N PRO A 26 12.12 7.84 -13.77
CA PRO A 26 13.37 7.81 -14.50
C PRO A 26 14.46 7.11 -13.68
N ALA A 27 15.37 6.42 -14.39
CA ALA A 27 16.53 5.82 -13.77
C ALA A 27 17.35 6.87 -13.01
N PRO A 28 17.92 6.53 -11.85
CA PRO A 28 18.71 7.49 -11.08
C PRO A 28 19.93 7.91 -11.89
N PRO A 29 20.35 9.18 -11.79
CA PRO A 29 21.56 9.64 -12.45
C PRO A 29 22.75 8.77 -12.03
N ARG A 30 23.56 8.34 -13.00
CA ARG A 30 24.77 7.57 -12.72
C ARG A 30 25.76 8.47 -11.97
N VAL A 31 25.97 8.18 -10.69
CA VAL A 31 27.05 8.81 -9.92
C VAL A 31 28.34 8.04 -10.22
N ASP A 32 29.27 8.65 -10.95
CA ASP A 32 30.60 8.10 -11.18
C ASP A 32 31.47 8.35 -9.93
N ASP A 33 31.24 7.55 -8.89
CA ASP A 33 32.09 7.53 -7.72
C ASP A 33 33.36 6.76 -8.06
N GLY A 34 34.37 7.47 -8.56
CA GLY A 34 35.66 6.91 -8.93
C GLY A 34 36.21 5.88 -7.93
N PHE A 35 36.95 4.89 -8.44
CA PHE A 35 37.37 3.67 -7.74
C PHE A 35 37.83 3.85 -6.29
N PHE A 36 38.65 4.87 -6.01
CA PHE A 36 39.18 5.16 -4.68
C PHE A 36 38.11 5.64 -3.68
N ARG A 37 37.14 6.43 -4.12
CA ARG A 37 36.02 6.90 -3.29
C ARG A 37 35.08 5.75 -2.95
N ARG A 38 34.93 4.78 -3.87
CA ARG A 38 34.12 3.57 -3.67
C ARG A 38 34.71 2.66 -2.59
N ILE A 39 36.04 2.51 -2.58
CA ILE A 39 36.77 1.76 -1.54
C ILE A 39 36.70 2.51 -0.21
N TRP A 40 37.00 3.80 -0.18
CA TRP A 40 36.95 4.60 1.05
C TRP A 40 35.56 4.60 1.71
N ASN A 41 34.49 4.82 0.94
CA ASN A 41 33.11 4.78 1.42
C ASN A 41 32.67 3.38 1.88
N HIS A 42 33.36 2.31 1.47
CA HIS A 42 33.09 0.96 1.98
C HIS A 42 33.67 0.74 3.39
N PHE A 43 34.71 1.48 3.77
CA PHE A 43 35.45 1.26 5.03
C PHE A 43 35.20 2.33 6.11
N VAL A 44 34.67 3.52 5.78
CA VAL A 44 34.79 4.68 6.70
C VAL A 44 33.46 5.18 7.30
N SER A 45 32.29 4.94 6.71
CA SER A 45 31.00 5.29 7.34
C SER A 45 29.84 4.40 6.85
N PRO A 46 28.87 4.03 7.70
CA PRO A 46 27.60 3.51 7.21
C PRO A 46 26.97 4.56 6.29
N ARG A 47 26.59 4.16 5.07
CA ARG A 47 25.90 5.07 4.15
C ARG A 47 24.59 5.54 4.81
N PRO A 48 24.28 6.85 4.79
CA PRO A 48 22.99 7.33 5.27
C PRO A 48 21.87 6.67 4.47
N PHE A 49 20.70 6.51 5.10
CA PHE A 49 19.53 5.97 4.42
C PHE A 49 19.12 6.92 3.29
N ASP A 50 19.09 6.41 2.07
CA ASP A 50 18.68 7.16 0.88
C ASP A 50 17.28 6.73 0.48
N THR A 51 16.32 7.64 0.66
CA THR A 51 14.90 7.45 0.37
C THR A 51 14.67 6.99 -1.08
N TRP A 52 15.28 7.64 -2.06
CA TRP A 52 15.05 7.34 -3.47
C TRP A 52 15.74 6.05 -3.90
N HIS A 53 16.97 5.83 -3.44
CA HIS A 53 17.65 4.57 -3.68
C HIS A 53 16.84 3.40 -3.13
N GLU A 54 16.33 3.51 -1.90
CA GLU A 54 15.54 2.44 -1.29
C GLU A 54 14.22 2.22 -2.03
N ALA A 55 13.48 3.29 -2.38
CA ALA A 55 12.23 3.20 -3.14
C ALA A 55 12.42 2.52 -4.51
N LEU A 56 13.43 2.94 -5.27
CA LEU A 56 13.71 2.39 -6.61
C LEU A 56 14.21 0.94 -6.59
N ARG A 57 14.88 0.53 -5.50
CA ARG A 57 15.41 -0.82 -5.34
C ARG A 57 14.32 -1.85 -5.02
N LYS A 58 13.19 -1.43 -4.42
CA LYS A 58 12.08 -2.32 -4.09
C LYS A 58 11.51 -3.00 -5.33
N GLN A 59 11.24 -4.30 -5.22
CA GLN A 59 10.66 -5.13 -6.28
C GLN A 59 9.18 -5.43 -6.03
N ASN A 60 8.47 -4.52 -5.35
CA ASN A 60 7.06 -4.67 -5.08
C ASN A 60 6.27 -4.55 -6.40
N THR A 61 5.30 -5.45 -6.58
CA THR A 61 4.57 -5.60 -7.83
C THR A 61 3.10 -5.28 -7.61
N LEU A 62 2.55 -4.46 -8.50
CA LEU A 62 1.13 -4.17 -8.65
C LEU A 62 0.58 -5.07 -9.74
N VAL A 63 -0.49 -5.80 -9.44
CA VAL A 63 -1.24 -6.57 -10.44
C VAL A 63 -2.58 -5.89 -10.65
N VAL A 64 -2.91 -5.55 -11.90
CA VAL A 64 -4.19 -4.94 -12.27
C VAL A 64 -4.89 -5.86 -13.27
N ALA A 65 -6.05 -6.36 -12.90
CA ALA A 65 -6.96 -7.08 -13.78
C ALA A 65 -8.08 -6.13 -14.23
N SER A 66 -8.31 -6.04 -15.54
CA SER A 66 -9.42 -5.30 -16.13
C SER A 66 -10.50 -6.26 -16.59
N PHE A 67 -11.74 -5.92 -16.26
CA PHE A 67 -12.96 -6.58 -16.67
C PHE A 67 -13.83 -5.56 -17.43
N GLU A 68 -14.95 -6.00 -18.00
CA GLU A 68 -15.85 -5.15 -18.80
C GLU A 68 -16.16 -3.82 -18.09
N ASP A 69 -16.72 -3.88 -16.87
CA ASP A 69 -17.21 -2.70 -16.16
C ASP A 69 -16.24 -2.10 -15.12
N PHE A 70 -15.20 -2.82 -14.72
CA PHE A 70 -14.33 -2.41 -13.62
C PHE A 70 -12.92 -3.01 -13.67
N CYS A 71 -12.04 -2.47 -12.83
CA CYS A 71 -10.69 -3.02 -12.62
C CYS A 71 -10.44 -3.36 -11.15
N VAL A 72 -9.63 -4.39 -10.92
CA VAL A 72 -9.14 -4.76 -9.59
C VAL A 72 -7.62 -4.73 -9.61
N ALA A 73 -7.06 -3.89 -8.76
CA ALA A 73 -5.64 -3.78 -8.52
C ALA A 73 -5.30 -4.35 -7.13
N VAL A 74 -4.26 -5.17 -7.06
CA VAL A 74 -3.71 -5.66 -5.79
C VAL A 74 -2.25 -5.31 -5.66
N TYR A 75 -1.88 -4.87 -4.46
CA TYR A 75 -0.54 -4.42 -4.14
C TYR A 75 -0.16 -4.84 -2.73
N HIS A 76 1.08 -5.26 -2.58
CA HIS A 76 1.70 -5.44 -1.28
C HIS A 76 2.81 -4.41 -1.18
N MET A 77 2.66 -3.44 -0.29
CA MET A 77 3.59 -2.33 -0.13
C MET A 77 4.87 -2.78 0.60
N PRO A 78 5.99 -2.03 0.54
CA PRO A 78 7.17 -2.39 1.30
C PRO A 78 6.91 -2.39 2.81
N CYS A 79 7.65 -3.22 3.54
CA CYS A 79 7.61 -3.25 4.99
C CYS A 79 8.74 -2.36 5.54
N LEU A 80 8.45 -1.07 5.79
CA LEU A 80 9.43 -0.07 6.23
C LEU A 80 8.81 0.86 7.30
N PHE A 81 9.42 0.91 8.48
CA PHE A 81 8.89 1.66 9.63
C PHE A 81 9.96 2.36 10.46
N GLY A 82 9.53 3.33 11.28
CA GLY A 82 10.27 3.83 12.43
C GLY A 82 11.29 4.93 12.14
N SER A 83 11.23 5.56 10.97
CA SER A 83 12.02 6.76 10.66
C SER A 83 11.40 7.52 9.49
N ILE A 84 11.45 8.85 9.54
CA ILE A 84 10.89 9.72 8.49
C ILE A 84 11.35 9.32 7.08
N PRO A 85 12.65 9.05 6.80
CA PRO A 85 13.07 8.65 5.45
C PRO A 85 12.42 7.35 4.97
N LYS A 86 12.14 6.40 5.87
CA LYS A 86 11.41 5.17 5.53
C LYS A 86 9.94 5.44 5.24
N GLU A 87 9.31 6.33 6.00
CA GLU A 87 7.92 6.72 5.75
C GLU A 87 7.77 7.53 4.46
N GLN A 88 8.78 8.31 4.08
CA GLN A 88 8.86 8.92 2.75
C GLN A 88 8.92 7.87 1.62
N VAL A 89 9.59 6.73 1.83
CA VAL A 89 9.53 5.60 0.87
C VAL A 89 8.10 5.06 0.77
N MET A 90 7.40 4.96 1.90
CA MET A 90 6.01 4.50 1.94
C MET A 90 5.10 5.45 1.16
N VAL A 91 5.28 6.76 1.31
CA VAL A 91 4.61 7.80 0.50
C VAL A 91 4.89 7.62 -0.99
N ILE A 92 6.14 7.42 -1.40
CA ILE A 92 6.50 7.20 -2.81
C ILE A 92 5.74 5.99 -3.37
N HIS A 93 5.76 4.86 -2.66
CA HIS A 93 5.06 3.66 -3.13
C HIS A 93 3.54 3.82 -3.16
N ALA A 94 2.94 4.52 -2.19
CA ALA A 94 1.52 4.83 -2.19
C ALA A 94 1.13 5.66 -3.42
N THR A 95 1.87 6.74 -3.72
CA THR A 95 1.67 7.56 -4.92
C THR A 95 1.75 6.73 -6.20
N LEU A 96 2.83 5.98 -6.35
CA LEU A 96 3.09 5.22 -7.57
C LEU A 96 2.06 4.11 -7.78
N ALA A 97 1.69 3.39 -6.73
CA ALA A 97 0.72 2.29 -6.82
C ALA A 97 -0.68 2.82 -7.15
N ALA A 98 -1.14 3.87 -6.47
CA ALA A 98 -2.47 4.44 -6.72
C ALA A 98 -2.57 5.10 -8.10
N ASN A 99 -1.57 5.88 -8.51
CA ASN A 99 -1.56 6.48 -9.84
C ASN A 99 -1.45 5.41 -10.95
N ALA A 100 -0.64 4.36 -10.75
CA ALA A 100 -0.58 3.25 -11.70
C ALA A 100 -1.91 2.49 -11.80
N ALA A 101 -2.59 2.24 -10.68
CA ALA A 101 -3.90 1.60 -10.67
C ALA A 101 -4.95 2.44 -11.42
N ARG A 102 -5.01 3.75 -11.16
CA ARG A 102 -5.87 4.70 -11.90
C ARG A 102 -5.58 4.69 -13.39
N ASP A 103 -4.30 4.86 -13.76
CA ASP A 103 -3.90 4.99 -15.16
C ASP A 103 -4.21 3.69 -15.94
N LEU A 104 -3.97 2.53 -15.32
CA LEU A 104 -4.29 1.22 -15.92
C LEU A 104 -5.79 0.92 -15.93
N ALA A 105 -6.58 1.52 -15.03
CA ALA A 105 -8.03 1.41 -15.07
C ALA A 105 -8.64 2.16 -16.25
N GLY A 106 -7.92 3.13 -16.85
CA GLY A 106 -8.33 3.78 -18.10
C GLY A 106 -9.69 4.49 -18.02
N GLY A 107 -10.05 5.01 -16.84
CA GLY A 107 -11.35 5.66 -16.58
C GLY A 107 -12.45 4.72 -16.10
N LYS A 108 -12.21 3.40 -16.05
CA LYS A 108 -13.15 2.46 -15.41
C LYS A 108 -13.12 2.62 -13.89
N PRO A 109 -14.25 2.37 -13.20
CA PRO A 109 -14.27 2.14 -11.76
C PRO A 109 -13.21 1.11 -11.36
N TYR A 110 -12.42 1.40 -10.33
CA TYR A 110 -11.39 0.48 -9.86
C TYR A 110 -11.36 0.34 -8.34
N VAL A 111 -10.83 -0.79 -7.91
CA VAL A 111 -10.48 -1.12 -6.52
C VAL A 111 -8.97 -1.31 -6.45
N LEU A 112 -8.33 -0.79 -5.41
CA LEU A 112 -6.94 -1.04 -5.05
C LEU A 112 -6.90 -1.67 -3.64
N ALA A 113 -6.52 -2.94 -3.56
CA ALA A 113 -6.54 -3.70 -2.31
C ALA A 113 -5.19 -4.33 -1.96
N GLY A 114 -5.00 -4.65 -0.68
CA GLY A 114 -3.87 -5.46 -0.21
C GLY A 114 -3.31 -4.98 1.12
N ASP A 115 -2.11 -5.47 1.45
CA ASP A 115 -1.34 -5.05 2.62
C ASP A 115 -0.48 -3.83 2.27
N PHE A 116 -0.87 -2.68 2.81
CA PHE A 116 -0.16 -1.43 2.57
C PHE A 116 0.93 -1.16 3.59
N ASN A 117 1.06 -1.94 4.66
CA ASN A 117 2.03 -1.69 5.73
C ASN A 117 1.98 -0.23 6.22
N ILE A 118 0.79 0.38 6.28
CA ILE A 118 0.56 1.74 6.79
C ILE A 118 -0.63 1.70 7.74
N LYS A 119 -0.62 2.60 8.72
CA LYS A 119 -1.69 2.75 9.69
C LYS A 119 -2.63 3.89 9.26
N PRO A 120 -3.87 3.94 9.81
CA PRO A 120 -4.85 4.98 9.47
C PRO A 120 -4.40 6.43 9.77
N PHE A 121 -3.35 6.62 10.55
CA PHE A 121 -2.79 7.93 10.90
C PHE A 121 -1.47 8.27 10.19
N ASP A 122 -0.96 7.36 9.36
CA ASP A 122 0.27 7.59 8.60
C ASP A 122 0.01 8.52 7.41
N GLN A 123 1.03 9.29 7.00
CA GLN A 123 0.89 10.26 5.90
C GLN A 123 0.60 9.60 4.54
N ALA A 124 1.06 8.37 4.33
CA ALA A 124 0.71 7.61 3.12
C ALA A 124 -0.78 7.27 3.07
N TYR A 125 -1.43 6.97 4.21
CA TYR A 125 -2.87 6.74 4.26
C TYR A 125 -3.64 8.06 4.02
N ALA A 126 -3.18 9.16 4.63
CA ALA A 126 -3.74 10.48 4.38
C ALA A 126 -3.67 10.84 2.89
N LEU A 127 -2.50 10.69 2.26
CA LEU A 127 -2.30 10.89 0.82
C LEU A 127 -3.29 10.08 -0.03
N LEU A 128 -3.45 8.78 0.25
CA LEU A 128 -4.37 7.91 -0.51
C LEU A 128 -5.82 8.36 -0.38
N THR A 129 -6.22 8.92 0.76
CA THR A 129 -7.62 9.22 1.08
C THR A 129 -8.01 10.69 0.95
N SER A 130 -7.05 11.62 0.94
CA SER A 130 -7.29 13.07 0.76
C SER A 130 -6.69 13.63 -0.52
N GLY A 131 -5.77 12.93 -1.17
CA GLY A 131 -5.09 13.38 -2.38
C GLY A 131 -3.75 14.06 -2.16
N SER A 132 -3.41 14.40 -0.92
CA SER A 132 -2.18 15.12 -0.59
C SER A 132 -1.64 14.77 0.79
N ILE A 133 -0.33 14.93 0.95
CA ILE A 133 0.34 14.85 2.26
C ILE A 133 -0.12 16.02 3.13
N GLN A 134 -0.28 15.78 4.44
CA GLN A 134 -0.76 16.78 5.41
C GLN A 134 0.39 17.34 6.28
N ASN A 135 1.56 16.71 6.26
CA ASN A 135 2.76 17.15 6.96
C ASN A 135 4.01 17.08 6.05
N ASP A 136 4.59 18.24 5.78
CA ASP A 136 5.75 18.43 4.90
C ASP A 136 7.00 17.65 5.33
N GLU A 137 7.14 17.28 6.60
CA GLU A 137 8.23 16.44 7.09
C GLU A 137 8.30 15.08 6.37
N TYR A 138 7.14 14.58 5.92
CA TYR A 138 6.99 13.31 5.22
C TYR A 138 6.97 13.45 3.70
N LEU A 139 7.16 14.67 3.16
CA LEU A 139 7.42 14.84 1.73
C LEU A 139 8.75 14.17 1.38
N PRO A 140 8.80 13.29 0.38
CA PRO A 140 10.06 12.77 -0.11
C PRO A 140 10.90 13.93 -0.68
N PRO A 141 12.24 13.82 -0.65
CA PRO A 141 13.10 14.80 -1.32
C PRO A 141 12.71 14.95 -2.80
N PRO A 142 12.85 16.13 -3.43
CA PRO A 142 12.55 16.30 -4.85
C PRO A 142 13.32 15.31 -5.73
N TYR A 143 12.64 14.71 -6.73
CA TYR A 143 13.25 13.79 -7.69
C TYR A 143 12.49 13.79 -9.02
N ALA A 144 13.17 14.21 -10.08
CA ALA A 144 12.57 14.41 -11.40
C ALA A 144 11.26 15.22 -11.28
N ASP A 145 10.20 14.76 -11.96
CA ASP A 145 8.87 15.36 -11.92
C ASP A 145 7.92 14.62 -10.95
N PHE A 146 8.47 13.89 -9.97
CA PHE A 146 7.64 13.19 -8.99
C PHE A 146 6.96 14.16 -8.03
N GLU A 147 5.64 14.09 -7.99
CA GLU A 147 4.81 14.82 -7.03
C GLU A 147 3.95 13.83 -6.24
N PRO A 148 3.96 13.86 -4.90
CA PRO A 148 3.17 12.96 -4.06
C PRO A 148 1.71 13.44 -3.98
N THR A 149 1.00 13.32 -5.10
CA THR A 149 -0.40 13.71 -5.23
C THR A 149 -1.23 12.60 -5.88
N ILE A 150 -2.48 12.47 -5.43
CA ILE A 150 -3.50 11.59 -6.02
C ILE A 150 -4.64 12.47 -6.52
N GLN A 151 -4.84 12.50 -7.84
CA GLN A 151 -5.87 13.35 -8.48
C GLN A 151 -7.29 13.02 -8.01
N GLU A 152 -7.57 11.74 -7.79
CA GLU A 152 -8.87 11.26 -7.36
C GLU A 152 -8.67 10.44 -6.07
N PRO A 153 -8.82 11.06 -4.89
CA PRO A 153 -8.61 10.39 -3.62
C PRO A 153 -9.49 9.14 -3.49
N LEU A 154 -8.91 8.10 -2.91
CA LEU A 154 -9.57 6.82 -2.75
C LEU A 154 -10.42 6.78 -1.48
N VAL A 155 -11.46 5.96 -1.53
CA VAL A 155 -12.37 5.74 -0.41
C VAL A 155 -12.05 4.38 0.21
N SER A 156 -11.68 4.34 1.48
CA SER A 156 -11.60 3.07 2.22
C SER A 156 -12.99 2.47 2.40
N ALA A 157 -13.16 1.20 2.00
CA ALA A 157 -14.43 0.50 2.13
C ALA A 157 -14.91 0.42 3.59
N TYR A 158 -14.00 0.08 4.52
CA TYR A 158 -14.34 -0.04 5.93
C TYR A 158 -14.73 1.30 6.55
N LYS A 159 -13.94 2.35 6.30
CA LYS A 159 -14.26 3.69 6.81
C LYS A 159 -15.56 4.24 6.23
N ALA A 160 -15.83 4.01 4.94
CA ALA A 160 -17.07 4.44 4.30
C ALA A 160 -18.31 3.72 4.85
N CYS A 161 -18.21 2.41 5.10
CA CYS A 161 -19.33 1.61 5.60
C CYS A 161 -19.56 1.80 7.11
N LEU A 162 -18.49 1.88 7.90
CA LEU A 162 -18.54 1.82 9.37
C LEU A 162 -18.33 3.16 10.05
N GLY A 163 -17.90 4.19 9.31
CA GLY A 163 -17.48 5.49 9.85
C GLY A 163 -16.05 5.50 10.40
N ALA A 164 -15.39 4.34 10.52
CA ALA A 164 -14.03 4.19 11.00
C ALA A 164 -13.32 2.99 10.35
N GLU A 165 -11.99 3.02 10.35
CA GLU A 165 -11.18 1.84 10.03
C GLU A 165 -11.32 0.78 11.13
N PRO A 166 -11.13 -0.52 10.83
CA PRO A 166 -11.11 -1.54 11.87
C PRO A 166 -10.00 -1.28 12.89
N ASP A 167 -10.12 -1.85 14.09
CA ASP A 167 -9.07 -1.69 15.11
C ASP A 167 -7.75 -2.32 14.65
N PHE A 168 -7.83 -3.48 14.00
CA PHE A 168 -6.68 -4.17 13.47
C PHE A 168 -7.03 -5.02 12.26
N THR A 169 -6.02 -5.26 11.43
CA THR A 169 -6.06 -6.27 10.37
C THR A 169 -4.85 -7.20 10.42
N ASN A 170 -3.76 -6.79 11.07
CA ASN A 170 -2.63 -7.63 11.44
C ASN A 170 -2.55 -7.78 12.96
N PHE A 171 -2.24 -9.00 13.43
CA PHE A 171 -2.02 -9.32 14.84
C PHE A 171 -0.89 -10.36 14.96
N ALA A 172 0.35 -9.90 15.13
CA ALA A 172 1.55 -10.72 15.05
C ALA A 172 2.58 -10.39 16.15
N PHE A 173 3.51 -11.31 16.41
CA PHE A 173 4.70 -10.98 17.21
C PHE A 173 5.72 -10.18 16.39
N THR A 174 6.33 -9.16 17.02
CA THR A 174 7.49 -8.48 16.44
C THR A 174 8.72 -9.40 16.43
N LYS A 175 9.50 -9.35 15.36
CA LYS A 175 10.67 -10.23 15.13
C LYS A 175 11.72 -10.22 16.26
N TYR A 176 11.83 -9.12 17.01
CA TYR A 176 12.93 -8.92 17.95
C TYR A 176 12.52 -8.87 19.42
N ASN A 177 11.35 -8.31 19.74
CA ASN A 177 11.01 -8.06 21.15
C ASN A 177 9.93 -8.99 21.71
N LYS A 178 9.34 -9.88 20.88
CA LYS A 178 8.14 -10.67 21.23
C LYS A 178 6.95 -9.82 21.74
N ASP A 179 7.05 -8.50 21.69
CA ASP A 179 5.90 -7.62 21.86
C ASP A 179 4.94 -7.88 20.72
N CYS A 180 3.66 -7.83 21.05
CA CYS A 180 2.63 -7.94 20.06
C CYS A 180 2.50 -6.65 19.25
N PHE A 181 2.44 -6.80 17.93
CA PHE A 181 2.01 -5.78 17.00
C PHE A 181 0.58 -6.08 16.57
N ILE A 182 -0.33 -5.13 16.80
CA ILE A 182 -1.76 -5.29 16.49
C ILE A 182 -2.31 -4.00 15.92
N GLU A 183 -2.46 -3.93 14.59
CA GLU A 183 -2.79 -2.70 13.88
C GLU A 183 -3.49 -2.96 12.56
N THR A 184 -4.13 -1.93 12.01
CA THR A 184 -4.72 -1.96 10.67
C THR A 184 -3.67 -1.59 9.65
N LEU A 185 -3.39 -2.52 8.74
CA LEU A 185 -2.39 -2.41 7.66
C LEU A 185 -2.97 -2.73 6.28
N ASP A 186 -4.08 -3.45 6.25
CA ASP A 186 -4.72 -3.94 5.04
C ASP A 186 -5.92 -3.07 4.70
N TYR A 187 -6.11 -2.80 3.41
CA TYR A 187 -7.19 -1.92 2.96
C TYR A 187 -7.83 -2.43 1.67
N ILE A 188 -9.11 -2.11 1.52
CA ILE A 188 -9.84 -2.16 0.24
C ILE A 188 -10.16 -0.71 -0.11
N PHE A 189 -9.30 -0.08 -0.91
CA PHE A 189 -9.53 1.27 -1.40
C PHE A 189 -10.34 1.23 -2.70
N CYS A 190 -11.34 2.08 -2.80
CA CYS A 190 -12.24 2.18 -3.94
C CYS A 190 -12.08 3.53 -4.61
N SER A 191 -12.10 3.57 -5.94
CA SER A 191 -12.36 4.82 -6.66
C SER A 191 -13.75 5.40 -6.28
N PRO A 192 -13.99 6.70 -6.44
CA PRO A 192 -15.24 7.35 -6.03
C PRO A 192 -16.50 6.82 -6.70
N HIS A 193 -16.38 6.04 -7.77
CA HIS A 193 -17.47 5.42 -8.52
C HIS A 193 -18.24 4.35 -7.73
N TRP A 194 -17.68 3.85 -6.63
CA TRP A 194 -18.28 2.78 -5.83
C TRP A 194 -19.15 3.30 -4.68
N HIS A 195 -20.29 2.66 -4.48
CA HIS A 195 -21.07 2.70 -3.25
C HIS A 195 -20.79 1.44 -2.43
N VAL A 196 -20.21 1.61 -1.25
CA VAL A 196 -19.91 0.50 -0.33
C VAL A 196 -21.19 0.14 0.42
N GLN A 197 -21.70 -1.08 0.21
CA GLN A 197 -22.98 -1.53 0.77
C GLN A 197 -22.81 -2.13 2.16
N ASP A 198 -21.85 -3.05 2.32
CA ASP A 198 -21.50 -3.66 3.60
C ASP A 198 -20.04 -4.10 3.59
N VAL A 199 -19.51 -4.43 4.78
CA VAL A 199 -18.19 -5.02 4.97
C VAL A 199 -18.25 -6.15 5.99
N LYS A 200 -17.37 -7.15 5.83
CA LYS A 200 -17.20 -8.20 6.84
C LYS A 200 -16.77 -7.57 8.16
N ARG A 201 -17.57 -7.76 9.20
CA ARG A 201 -17.25 -7.31 10.56
C ARG A 201 -16.04 -8.06 11.11
N LEU A 202 -15.04 -7.29 11.53
CA LEU A 202 -13.83 -7.82 12.16
C LEU A 202 -13.96 -7.75 13.68
N LYS A 203 -13.20 -8.58 14.39
CA LYS A 203 -13.13 -8.51 15.85
C LYS A 203 -12.49 -7.17 16.26
N SER A 204 -12.96 -6.61 17.37
CA SER A 204 -12.31 -5.46 18.00
C SER A 204 -11.12 -5.91 18.86
N LYS A 205 -10.13 -5.04 19.06
CA LYS A 205 -9.01 -5.26 20.00
C LYS A 205 -9.52 -5.60 21.42
N ALA A 206 -10.69 -5.09 21.80
CA ALA A 206 -11.31 -5.37 23.11
C ALA A 206 -11.78 -6.83 23.29
N HIS A 207 -11.86 -7.62 22.22
CA HIS A 207 -12.39 -8.97 22.22
C HIS A 207 -11.35 -10.04 21.83
N VAL A 208 -10.06 -9.69 21.85
CA VAL A 208 -8.96 -10.62 21.59
C VAL A 208 -7.98 -10.65 22.76
N ASP A 209 -7.37 -11.81 22.97
CA ASP A 209 -6.32 -12.00 23.97
C ASP A 209 -5.00 -11.47 23.41
N LEU A 210 -4.57 -10.27 23.84
CA LEU A 210 -3.40 -9.56 23.31
C LEU A 210 -2.07 -10.31 23.50
N ASP A 211 -2.04 -11.33 24.35
CA ASP A 211 -0.87 -12.20 24.56
C ASP A 211 -0.81 -13.38 23.58
N LYS A 212 -1.85 -13.54 22.74
CA LYS A 212 -2.00 -14.64 21.77
C LYS A 212 -2.23 -14.11 20.36
N PRO A 213 -1.19 -13.58 19.69
CA PRO A 213 -1.28 -13.16 18.30
C PRO A 213 -1.61 -14.33 17.37
N TYR A 214 -2.10 -13.97 16.20
CA TYR A 214 -2.35 -14.88 15.10
C TYR A 214 -1.03 -15.29 14.41
N PRO A 215 -1.02 -16.37 13.60
CA PRO A 215 -2.12 -17.32 13.38
C PRO A 215 -2.42 -18.17 14.62
N ASP A 216 -3.65 -18.65 14.71
CA ASP A 216 -4.12 -19.60 15.73
C ASP A 216 -4.98 -20.72 15.10
N GLN A 217 -5.66 -21.52 15.94
CA GLN A 217 -6.51 -22.63 15.49
C GLN A 217 -7.77 -22.19 14.70
N HIS A 218 -8.13 -20.92 14.76
CA HIS A 218 -9.31 -20.33 14.13
C HIS A 218 -8.94 -19.32 13.03
N GLU A 219 -7.80 -18.64 13.15
CA GLU A 219 -7.28 -17.69 12.18
C GLU A 219 -5.96 -18.21 11.58
N PRO A 220 -5.95 -18.67 10.32
CA PRO A 220 -4.79 -19.35 9.73
C PRO A 220 -3.66 -18.39 9.30
N SER A 221 -3.82 -17.09 9.51
CA SER A 221 -2.94 -16.02 9.06
C SER A 221 -2.84 -14.96 10.16
N ASP A 222 -1.69 -14.30 10.27
CA ASP A 222 -1.51 -13.15 11.15
C ASP A 222 -2.26 -11.90 10.68
N HIS A 223 -2.63 -11.88 9.39
CA HIS A 223 -3.60 -10.96 8.83
C HIS A 223 -5.01 -11.56 8.76
N VAL A 224 -6.03 -10.76 9.03
CA VAL A 224 -7.45 -11.15 8.92
C VAL A 224 -8.01 -10.86 7.53
N LEU A 225 -8.94 -11.70 7.08
CA LEU A 225 -9.61 -11.51 5.79
C LEU A 225 -10.52 -10.27 5.81
N LEU A 226 -10.27 -9.33 4.90
CA LEU A 226 -11.17 -8.23 4.58
C LEU A 226 -12.16 -8.64 3.48
N ALA A 227 -13.39 -8.16 3.55
CA ALA A 227 -14.37 -8.31 2.48
C ALA A 227 -15.33 -7.12 2.46
N ALA A 228 -15.74 -6.71 1.26
CA ALA A 228 -16.66 -5.60 1.04
C ALA A 228 -17.62 -5.92 -0.09
N ASP A 229 -18.88 -5.54 0.09
CA ASP A 229 -19.91 -5.59 -0.95
C ASP A 229 -20.00 -4.22 -1.61
N LEU A 230 -19.74 -4.18 -2.92
CA LEU A 230 -19.63 -2.95 -3.69
C LEU A 230 -20.69 -2.91 -4.79
N ALA A 231 -21.33 -1.75 -4.95
CA ALA A 231 -22.21 -1.45 -6.07
C ALA A 231 -21.69 -0.23 -6.84
N LEU A 232 -21.82 -0.24 -8.16
CA LEU A 232 -21.54 0.95 -8.95
C LEU A 232 -22.58 2.04 -8.64
N LYS A 233 -22.12 3.27 -8.40
CA LYS A 233 -23.01 4.43 -8.27
C LYS A 233 -23.72 4.63 -9.60
N LYS A 234 -25.04 4.83 -9.55
CA LYS A 234 -25.81 5.25 -10.71
C LYS A 234 -25.41 6.69 -11.06
N SER A 235 -25.04 6.92 -12.31
CA SER A 235 -24.85 8.24 -12.91
C SER A 235 -26.16 9.03 -12.95
#